data_AF-A0A7X4JMB0-F1
#
_entry.id   AF-A0A7X4JMB0-F1
#
_cell.length_a   1.000
_cell.length_b   1.000
_cell.length_c   1.000
_cell.angle_alpha   90.00
_cell.angle_beta   90.00
_cell.angle_gamma   90.00
#
_symmetry.space_group_name_H-M   'P 1'
#
loop_
_entity.id
_entity.type
_entity.pdbx_description
1 polymer ?
#
loop_
_entity_poly.entity_id
_entity_poly.type
_entity_poly.pdbx_seq_one_letter_code
_entity_poly.pdbx_strand_id
1 'polypeptide(L)'
;MRRVGKPSRSQLGFSSLISLHCFNFRKISAETPSLTMFTNRRILMERIRGFVNQYTIASLMIVFGIVGLLSSCDSVDDENLNQLLQAEEAVETTPTPTETTGQGPVDALIALESMTFTIDATNREAWTYFSFGSGDIVEVEDAANSEAWDIGFQRTQVKLNGGISGPGMGSVVMLTETTFEAVTAAPADGYVADTEDTLAIVPQSEKGWYIYTGPPAHWILPLEDRVFVVKAADGTFAKLRFIGYYKDKENKKDSGFITFEYVHQPDGSGNF
;
A
#
# COMPACT_ATOMS: atom_id res chain seq x y z
N MET A 1 -85.11 18.94 -9.44
CA MET A 1 -86.30 18.13 -9.77
C MET A 1 -85.88 16.98 -10.71
N ARG A 2 -86.43 15.78 -10.46
CA ARG A 2 -86.50 14.53 -11.28
C ARG A 2 -86.58 14.78 -12.81
N ARG A 3 -86.15 13.96 -13.78
CA ARG A 3 -86.15 12.48 -14.04
C ARG A 3 -85.30 12.24 -15.33
N VAL A 4 -84.44 11.22 -15.38
CA VAL A 4 -84.55 9.92 -16.12
C VAL A 4 -84.41 9.95 -17.65
N GLY A 5 -83.42 9.21 -18.17
CA GLY A 5 -83.35 8.67 -19.52
C GLY A 5 -82.22 7.63 -19.69
N LYS A 6 -82.55 6.33 -19.64
CA LYS A 6 -81.76 5.17 -20.16
C LYS A 6 -82.26 4.91 -21.60
N PRO A 7 -81.52 4.27 -22.56
CA PRO A 7 -80.98 2.89 -22.50
C PRO A 7 -79.56 2.81 -23.17
N SER A 8 -78.83 1.71 -23.40
CA SER A 8 -79.13 0.30 -23.64
C SER A 8 -77.92 -0.60 -23.32
N ARG A 9 -78.16 -1.91 -23.45
CA ARG A 9 -77.40 -3.08 -23.01
C ARG A 9 -76.30 -3.47 -24.02
N SER A 10 -75.11 -3.81 -23.56
CA SER A 10 -74.35 -4.94 -24.10
C SER A 10 -73.59 -5.61 -22.96
N GLN A 11 -73.89 -6.89 -22.74
CA GLN A 11 -73.08 -7.76 -21.90
C GLN A 11 -72.02 -8.40 -22.77
N LEU A 12 -70.77 -8.36 -22.32
CA LEU A 12 -69.74 -9.33 -22.68
C LEU A 12 -68.84 -9.46 -21.45
N GLY A 13 -68.98 -10.59 -20.77
CA GLY A 13 -68.10 -10.97 -19.68
C GLY A 13 -66.72 -11.28 -20.22
N PHE A 14 -65.69 -10.79 -19.54
CA PHE A 14 -64.34 -11.33 -19.64
C PHE A 14 -63.84 -11.63 -18.24
N SER A 15 -63.82 -12.93 -17.95
CA SER A 15 -63.06 -13.53 -16.87
C SER A 15 -61.57 -13.30 -17.18
N SER A 16 -60.88 -12.61 -16.28
CA SER A 16 -59.45 -12.35 -16.38
C SER A 16 -58.68 -13.64 -16.05
N LEU A 17 -58.26 -14.36 -17.10
CA LEU A 17 -57.28 -15.43 -17.02
C LEU A 17 -55.88 -14.78 -16.95
N ILE A 18 -55.34 -14.72 -15.74
CA ILE A 18 -53.92 -14.42 -15.51
C ILE A 18 -53.12 -15.59 -16.07
N SER A 19 -52.45 -15.34 -17.18
CA SER A 19 -51.51 -16.25 -17.83
C SER A 19 -50.30 -16.48 -16.91
N LEU A 20 -50.23 -17.67 -16.32
CA LEU A 20 -49.08 -18.13 -15.54
C LEU A 20 -47.93 -18.40 -16.52
N HIS A 21 -47.09 -17.41 -16.78
CA HIS A 21 -45.82 -17.63 -17.47
C HIS A 21 -44.91 -18.45 -16.57
N CYS A 22 -44.60 -19.68 -17.00
CA CYS A 22 -43.52 -20.49 -16.43
C CYS A 22 -42.20 -19.71 -16.52
N PHE A 23 -41.74 -19.20 -15.38
CA PHE A 23 -40.35 -18.77 -15.21
C PHE A 23 -39.46 -20.01 -15.24
N ASN A 24 -38.70 -20.17 -16.32
CA ASN A 24 -37.60 -21.13 -16.41
C ASN A 24 -36.54 -20.73 -15.37
N PHE A 25 -36.49 -21.44 -14.24
CA PHE A 25 -35.35 -21.43 -13.33
C PHE A 25 -34.15 -22.08 -14.05
N ARG A 26 -33.31 -21.26 -14.68
CA ARG A 26 -31.95 -21.68 -15.02
C ARG A 26 -31.22 -21.92 -13.71
N LYS A 27 -30.85 -23.18 -13.49
CA LYS A 27 -30.01 -23.65 -12.39
C LYS A 27 -28.68 -22.90 -12.45
N ILE A 28 -28.46 -21.92 -11.56
CA ILE A 28 -27.14 -21.32 -11.35
C ILE A 28 -26.30 -22.38 -10.66
N SER A 29 -25.32 -22.92 -11.39
CA SER A 29 -24.31 -23.80 -10.84
C SER A 29 -23.47 -22.99 -9.86
N ALA A 30 -23.56 -23.29 -8.56
CA ALA A 30 -22.63 -22.78 -7.58
C ALA A 30 -21.26 -23.40 -7.90
N GLU A 31 -20.33 -22.60 -8.39
CA GLU A 31 -18.93 -22.99 -8.51
C GLU A 31 -18.38 -23.22 -7.10
N THR A 32 -18.11 -24.49 -6.78
CA THR A 32 -17.36 -24.87 -5.59
C THR A 32 -15.98 -24.20 -5.62
N PRO A 33 -15.58 -23.45 -4.59
CA PRO A 33 -14.24 -22.88 -4.54
C PRO A 33 -13.19 -23.99 -4.60
N SER A 34 -12.18 -23.81 -5.45
CA SER A 34 -11.12 -24.77 -5.68
C SER A 34 -10.31 -25.05 -4.40
N LEU A 35 -9.76 -26.26 -4.29
CA LEU A 35 -8.97 -26.72 -3.14
C LEU A 35 -7.75 -25.81 -2.84
N THR A 36 -7.27 -25.06 -3.83
CA THR A 36 -6.17 -24.09 -3.71
C THR A 36 -6.55 -22.87 -2.89
N MET A 37 -7.77 -22.34 -3.01
CA MET A 37 -8.24 -21.19 -2.20
C MET A 37 -8.31 -21.50 -0.70
N PHE A 38 -8.75 -22.71 -0.34
CA PHE A 38 -8.87 -23.14 1.06
C PHE A 38 -7.51 -23.35 1.73
N THR A 39 -6.50 -23.75 0.95
CA THR A 39 -5.15 -23.97 1.45
C THR A 39 -4.47 -22.64 1.76
N ASN A 40 -4.64 -21.62 0.92
CA ASN A 40 -4.04 -20.29 1.12
C ASN A 40 -4.67 -19.53 2.30
N ARG A 41 -5.99 -19.62 2.50
CA ARG A 41 -6.64 -19.05 3.71
C ARG A 41 -6.17 -19.68 5.01
N ARG A 42 -5.83 -20.99 5.02
CA ARG A 42 -5.26 -21.65 6.20
C ARG A 42 -3.83 -21.19 6.47
N ILE A 43 -3.00 -21.05 5.44
CA ILE A 43 -1.59 -20.62 5.59
C ILE A 43 -1.50 -19.17 6.12
N LEU A 44 -2.35 -18.26 5.62
CA LEU A 44 -2.43 -16.88 6.10
C LEU A 44 -2.89 -16.81 7.56
N MET A 45 -3.89 -17.61 7.94
CA MET A 45 -4.39 -17.69 9.31
C MET A 45 -3.37 -18.31 10.28
N GLU A 46 -2.58 -19.30 9.84
CA GLU A 46 -1.50 -19.90 10.63
C GLU A 46 -0.37 -18.91 10.90
N ARG A 47 0.02 -18.09 9.91
CA ARG A 47 1.02 -17.02 10.10
C ARG A 47 0.53 -15.89 11.01
N ILE A 48 -0.73 -15.48 10.90
CA ILE A 48 -1.34 -14.47 11.79
C ILE A 48 -1.39 -14.97 13.24
N ARG A 49 -1.70 -16.26 13.46
CA ARG A 49 -1.64 -16.89 14.78
C ARG A 49 -0.21 -16.94 15.35
N GLY A 50 0.80 -17.20 14.51
CA GLY A 50 2.21 -17.16 14.90
C GLY A 50 2.66 -15.77 15.38
N PHE A 51 2.24 -14.73 14.66
CA PHE A 51 2.57 -13.34 15.02
C PHE A 51 1.94 -12.95 16.37
N VAL A 52 0.64 -13.18 16.58
CA VAL A 52 -0.03 -12.81 17.85
C VAL A 52 0.53 -13.58 19.08
N ASN A 53 1.00 -14.82 18.88
CA ASN A 53 1.58 -15.64 19.95
C ASN A 53 3.02 -15.24 20.31
N GLN A 54 3.81 -14.75 19.34
CA GLN A 54 5.19 -14.31 19.59
C GLN A 54 5.26 -13.05 20.46
N TYR A 55 4.35 -12.10 20.27
CA TYR A 55 4.31 -10.86 21.06
C TYR A 55 3.74 -11.06 22.47
N THR A 56 2.88 -12.05 22.69
CA THR A 56 2.37 -12.38 24.04
C THR A 56 3.41 -13.08 24.91
N ILE A 57 4.32 -13.87 24.31
CA ILE A 57 5.43 -14.53 25.04
C ILE A 57 6.58 -13.53 25.29
N ALA A 58 6.88 -12.65 24.34
CA ALA A 58 7.94 -11.63 24.49
C ALA A 58 7.65 -10.63 25.62
N SER A 59 6.38 -10.26 25.85
CA SER A 59 5.99 -9.40 26.99
C SER A 59 6.08 -10.09 28.36
N LEU A 60 6.14 -11.42 28.43
CA LEU A 60 6.27 -12.15 29.71
C LEU A 60 7.74 -12.26 30.16
N MET A 61 8.69 -12.27 29.22
CA MET A 61 10.12 -12.39 29.52
C MET A 61 10.76 -11.10 30.05
N ILE A 62 10.15 -9.93 29.80
CA ILE A 62 10.67 -8.64 30.29
C ILE A 62 10.29 -8.38 31.76
N VAL A 63 9.30 -9.09 32.31
CA VAL A 63 8.84 -8.92 33.70
C VAL A 63 9.59 -9.82 34.71
N PHE A 64 10.31 -10.85 34.24
CA PHE A 64 11.10 -11.74 35.11
C PHE A 64 12.60 -11.40 35.22
N GLY A 65 13.08 -10.39 34.50
CA GLY A 65 14.51 -9.99 34.47
C GLY A 65 14.97 -8.98 35.53
N ILE A 66 14.11 -8.55 36.47
CA ILE A 66 14.43 -7.50 37.47
C ILE A 66 14.47 -8.04 38.92
N VAL A 67 14.43 -9.36 39.13
CA VAL A 67 14.64 -9.93 40.47
C VAL A 67 15.92 -10.76 40.49
N GLY A 68 17.05 -10.08 40.66
CA GLY A 68 18.33 -10.72 40.93
C GLY A 68 19.51 -9.84 40.62
N LEU A 69 19.89 -9.00 41.59
CA LEU A 69 21.27 -8.65 42.00
C LEU A 69 21.25 -7.31 42.74
N LEU A 70 20.97 -7.37 44.04
CA LEU A 70 21.50 -6.39 44.99
C LEU A 70 22.67 -7.06 45.73
N SER A 71 23.69 -6.24 45.97
CA SER A 71 24.85 -6.42 46.87
C SER A 71 26.13 -7.00 46.25
N SER A 72 26.99 -6.10 45.73
CA SER A 72 28.27 -5.83 46.42
C SER A 72 28.83 -4.47 46.01
N CYS A 73 29.28 -3.72 47.00
CA CYS A 73 29.90 -2.41 46.91
C CYS A 73 31.33 -2.56 46.40
N ASP A 74 31.75 -1.74 45.43
CA ASP A 74 33.04 -1.05 45.50
C ASP A 74 33.04 0.18 44.58
N SER A 75 33.53 1.29 45.13
CA SER A 75 33.69 2.57 44.46
C SER A 75 34.86 2.52 43.48
N VAL A 76 34.66 2.92 42.22
CA VAL A 76 35.76 3.31 41.33
C VAL A 76 35.34 4.54 40.55
N ASP A 77 36.15 5.58 40.73
CA ASP A 77 35.98 6.94 40.26
C ASP A 77 36.07 7.08 38.73
N ASP A 78 35.29 8.02 38.20
CA ASP A 78 35.33 8.51 36.82
C ASP A 78 36.66 9.23 36.56
N GLU A 79 37.59 8.59 35.85
CA GLU A 79 38.65 9.31 35.14
C GLU A 79 39.21 8.47 33.98
N ASN A 80 39.29 9.11 32.81
CA ASN A 80 40.17 8.79 31.68
C ASN A 80 39.65 7.89 30.53
N LEU A 81 38.64 8.39 29.80
CA LEU A 81 38.36 8.01 28.41
C LEU A 81 38.78 9.13 27.44
N ASN A 82 39.95 9.72 27.65
CA ASN A 82 40.53 10.72 26.75
C ASN A 82 41.84 10.24 26.11
N GLN A 83 42.00 8.92 25.99
CA GLN A 83 43.17 8.29 25.37
C GLN A 83 42.78 7.30 24.26
N LEU A 84 41.86 7.69 23.38
CA LEU A 84 41.64 7.04 22.07
C LEU A 84 41.50 8.05 20.92
N LEU A 85 41.76 9.34 21.17
CA LEU A 85 41.53 10.46 20.24
C LEU A 85 42.83 11.11 19.70
N GLN A 86 44.00 10.50 19.86
CA GLN A 86 45.27 11.10 19.43
C GLN A 86 46.19 10.10 18.69
N ALA A 87 45.77 9.58 17.53
CA ALA A 87 46.67 8.77 16.72
C ALA A 87 46.54 8.92 15.18
N GLU A 88 45.80 9.90 14.63
CA GLU A 88 45.68 10.01 13.16
C GLU A 88 45.99 11.40 12.57
N GLU A 89 46.60 12.31 13.32
CA GLU A 89 47.05 13.60 12.79
C GLU A 89 48.59 13.72 12.76
N ALA A 90 49.21 13.42 11.62
CA ALA A 90 50.57 13.87 11.23
C ALA A 90 50.90 13.64 9.72
N VAL A 91 50.35 14.48 8.83
CA VAL A 91 51.00 15.44 7.89
C VAL A 91 52.26 15.08 7.02
N GLU A 92 52.13 15.36 5.69
CA GLU A 92 53.10 15.77 4.60
C GLU A 92 54.23 14.82 4.07
N THR A 93 54.73 14.82 2.80
CA THR A 93 54.53 15.55 1.50
C THR A 93 55.24 14.85 0.29
N THR A 94 54.59 14.83 -0.90
CA THR A 94 55.06 15.04 -2.34
C THR A 94 56.19 14.15 -2.98
N PRO A 95 56.33 13.95 -4.33
CA PRO A 95 55.50 14.29 -5.51
C PRO A 95 55.15 13.14 -6.51
N THR A 96 54.23 13.47 -7.43
CA THR A 96 53.83 12.78 -8.68
C THR A 96 55.00 12.49 -9.65
N PRO A 97 54.87 11.47 -10.53
CA PRO A 97 54.84 11.78 -11.96
C PRO A 97 53.74 11.05 -12.78
N THR A 98 53.34 11.74 -13.83
CA THR A 98 52.27 11.55 -14.81
C THR A 98 52.38 10.29 -15.70
N GLU A 99 51.24 9.64 -16.00
CA GLU A 99 50.69 9.28 -17.33
C GLU A 99 49.94 7.93 -17.42
N THR A 100 48.63 8.06 -17.66
CA THR A 100 47.83 7.44 -18.75
C THR A 100 47.91 5.93 -19.02
N THR A 101 46.79 5.24 -18.79
CA THR A 101 46.16 4.36 -19.82
C THR A 101 44.70 4.09 -19.46
N GLY A 102 43.83 4.10 -20.47
CA GLY A 102 42.39 4.29 -20.31
C GLY A 102 41.60 3.09 -19.77
N GLN A 103 40.49 3.42 -19.12
CA GLN A 103 39.32 2.57 -19.02
C GLN A 103 38.23 3.22 -19.89
N GLY A 104 37.69 2.46 -20.85
CA GLY A 104 36.47 2.81 -21.58
C GLY A 104 35.28 2.96 -20.64
N PRO A 105 34.09 3.33 -21.16
CA PRO A 105 32.92 3.53 -20.32
C PRO A 105 32.58 2.22 -19.64
N VAL A 106 32.81 2.13 -18.33
CA VAL A 106 32.19 1.10 -17.52
C VAL A 106 30.71 1.46 -17.53
N ASP A 107 29.93 0.60 -18.19
CA ASP A 107 28.47 0.58 -18.13
C ASP A 107 28.09 0.34 -16.65
N ALA A 108 28.10 1.42 -15.88
CA ALA A 108 27.70 1.42 -14.50
C ALA A 108 26.19 1.27 -14.51
N LEU A 109 25.72 0.02 -14.40
CA LEU A 109 24.36 -0.25 -13.96
C LEU A 109 24.18 0.48 -12.62
N ILE A 110 23.52 1.63 -12.63
CA ILE A 110 23.13 2.30 -11.40
C ILE A 110 22.00 1.44 -10.83
N ALA A 111 22.27 0.74 -9.74
CA ALA A 111 21.22 0.10 -8.97
C ALA A 111 20.33 1.19 -8.37
N LEU A 112 19.02 1.12 -8.63
CA LEU A 112 18.09 2.06 -8.04
C LEU A 112 17.97 1.80 -6.54
N GLU A 113 17.96 2.88 -5.75
CA GLU A 113 17.84 2.79 -4.30
C GLU A 113 16.37 2.65 -3.87
N SER A 114 16.11 1.87 -2.82
CA SER A 114 14.81 1.85 -2.17
C SER A 114 14.71 2.94 -1.11
N MET A 115 13.60 3.65 -1.11
CA MET A 115 13.30 4.75 -0.21
C MET A 115 12.10 4.39 0.65
N THR A 116 12.12 4.81 1.92
CA THR A 116 10.95 4.69 2.81
C THR A 116 10.43 6.08 3.14
N PHE A 117 9.14 6.30 2.94
CA PHE A 117 8.49 7.58 3.21
C PHE A 117 7.26 7.37 4.09
N THR A 118 6.96 8.33 4.98
CA THR A 118 5.75 8.33 5.81
C THR A 118 4.93 9.58 5.54
N ILE A 119 3.70 9.40 5.07
CA ILE A 119 2.75 10.47 4.79
C ILE A 119 1.78 10.62 5.96
N ASP A 120 1.58 11.86 6.39
CA ASP A 120 0.41 12.22 7.21
C ASP A 120 -0.83 12.29 6.31
N ALA A 121 -1.65 11.26 6.37
CA ALA A 121 -2.96 11.15 5.74
C ALA A 121 -4.07 11.10 6.80
N THR A 122 -3.86 11.78 7.95
CA THR A 122 -4.79 11.76 9.07
C THR A 122 -6.10 12.47 8.75
N ASN A 123 -6.06 13.48 7.86
CA ASN A 123 -7.20 14.24 7.40
C ASN A 123 -8.22 13.33 6.68
N ARG A 124 -9.52 13.55 6.96
CA ARG A 124 -10.62 12.76 6.40
C ARG A 124 -11.24 13.37 5.15
N GLU A 125 -10.91 14.62 4.84
CA GLU A 125 -11.51 15.41 3.78
C GLU A 125 -10.48 15.82 2.73
N ALA A 126 -9.27 16.20 3.16
CA ALA A 126 -8.17 16.52 2.28
C ALA A 126 -7.38 15.28 1.86
N TRP A 127 -6.76 15.36 0.69
CA TRP A 127 -5.78 14.40 0.20
C TRP A 127 -4.38 14.98 0.39
N THR A 128 -3.43 14.13 0.74
CA THR A 128 -2.00 14.46 0.71
C THR A 128 -1.39 13.83 -0.54
N TYR A 129 -0.67 14.61 -1.34
CA TYR A 129 -0.14 14.21 -2.64
C TYR A 129 1.36 14.01 -2.58
N PHE A 130 1.87 13.02 -3.31
CA PHE A 130 3.28 12.68 -3.39
C PHE A 130 3.70 12.54 -4.85
N SER A 131 4.93 12.97 -5.17
CA SER A 131 5.56 12.70 -6.47
C SER A 131 6.77 11.80 -6.29
N PHE A 132 6.86 10.74 -7.10
CA PHE A 132 8.03 9.87 -7.12
C PHE A 132 9.27 10.58 -7.64
N GLY A 133 9.08 11.48 -8.62
CA GLY A 133 10.18 12.26 -9.19
C GLY A 133 10.80 13.26 -8.21
N SER A 134 10.00 13.86 -7.32
CA SER A 134 10.54 14.70 -6.23
C SER A 134 10.96 13.89 -5.01
N GLY A 135 10.38 12.71 -4.81
CA GLY A 135 10.55 11.90 -3.61
C GLY A 135 9.91 12.53 -2.36
N ASP A 136 8.98 13.46 -2.53
CA ASP A 136 8.37 14.22 -1.43
C ASP A 136 6.90 14.59 -1.70
N ILE A 137 6.24 15.10 -0.66
CA ILE A 137 4.91 15.68 -0.72
C ILE A 137 4.92 16.90 -1.63
N VAL A 138 3.86 17.04 -2.42
CA VAL A 138 3.64 18.19 -3.30
C VAL A 138 2.35 18.90 -2.95
N GLU A 139 2.41 20.22 -2.84
CA GLU A 139 1.24 21.06 -2.63
C GLU A 139 0.56 21.34 -3.97
N VAL A 140 -0.74 21.03 -4.07
CA VAL A 140 -1.49 21.13 -5.33
C VAL A 140 -2.84 21.79 -5.07
N GLU A 141 -3.05 22.98 -5.64
CA GLU A 141 -4.30 23.73 -5.49
C GLU A 141 -5.47 23.07 -6.23
N ASP A 142 -5.22 22.55 -7.44
CA ASP A 142 -6.19 21.86 -8.27
C ASP A 142 -5.61 20.54 -8.80
N ALA A 143 -5.76 19.48 -7.99
CA ALA A 143 -5.22 18.17 -8.32
C ALA A 143 -5.84 17.54 -9.57
N ALA A 144 -7.11 17.87 -9.90
CA ALA A 144 -7.81 17.29 -11.04
C ALA A 144 -7.25 17.80 -12.38
N ASN A 145 -6.48 18.89 -12.38
CA ASN A 145 -5.90 19.51 -13.57
C ASN A 145 -4.37 19.68 -13.48
N SER A 146 -3.71 18.95 -12.57
CA SER A 146 -2.27 19.06 -12.33
C SER A 146 -1.57 17.73 -12.55
N GLU A 147 -0.42 17.77 -13.26
CA GLU A 147 0.50 16.63 -13.43
C GLU A 147 1.60 16.59 -12.36
N ALA A 148 1.58 17.50 -11.38
CA ALA A 148 2.67 17.65 -10.40
C ALA A 148 2.71 16.54 -9.33
N TRP A 149 1.72 15.66 -9.28
CA TRP A 149 1.58 14.59 -8.28
C TRP A 149 1.37 13.25 -8.97
N ASP A 150 1.78 12.16 -8.33
CA ASP A 150 1.67 10.81 -8.91
C ASP A 150 0.65 9.96 -8.16
N ILE A 151 0.68 10.04 -6.83
CA ILE A 151 -0.13 9.23 -5.93
C ILE A 151 -0.64 10.09 -4.76
N GLY A 152 -1.91 9.93 -4.44
CA GLY A 152 -2.60 10.68 -3.38
C GLY A 152 -3.12 9.76 -2.29
N PHE A 153 -3.08 10.22 -1.05
CA PHE A 153 -3.49 9.47 0.14
C PHE A 153 -4.53 10.22 0.97
N GLN A 154 -5.55 9.50 1.43
CA GLN A 154 -6.56 10.00 2.37
C GLN A 154 -7.02 8.87 3.27
N ARG A 155 -6.71 8.93 4.56
CA ARG A 155 -6.95 7.83 5.50
C ARG A 155 -6.36 6.52 4.95
N THR A 156 -7.18 5.58 4.50
CA THR A 156 -6.70 4.32 3.90
C THR A 156 -6.88 4.26 2.39
N GLN A 157 -7.42 5.31 1.81
CA GLN A 157 -7.67 5.42 0.38
C GLN A 157 -6.38 5.88 -0.31
N VAL A 158 -6.19 5.36 -1.52
CA VAL A 158 -5.05 5.67 -2.37
C VAL A 158 -5.60 5.90 -3.77
N LYS A 159 -5.25 7.05 -4.35
CA LYS A 159 -5.64 7.41 -5.72
C LYS A 159 -4.41 7.72 -6.55
N LEU A 160 -4.53 7.60 -7.86
CA LEU A 160 -3.44 7.80 -8.81
C LEU A 160 -3.74 8.98 -9.72
N ASN A 161 -2.72 9.69 -10.17
CA ASN A 161 -2.91 10.78 -11.13
C ASN A 161 -3.13 10.24 -12.55
N GLY A 162 -4.31 9.67 -12.76
CA GLY A 162 -4.78 9.19 -14.05
C GLY A 162 -6.22 8.73 -13.98
N GLY A 163 -6.81 8.42 -15.14
CA GLY A 163 -8.23 8.11 -15.22
C GLY A 163 -9.09 9.30 -14.81
N ILE A 164 -10.02 9.12 -13.87
CA ILE A 164 -10.89 10.22 -13.39
C ILE A 164 -10.20 11.12 -12.36
N SER A 165 -9.11 10.66 -11.74
CA SER A 165 -8.50 11.31 -10.58
C SER A 165 -7.58 12.48 -10.96
N GLY A 166 -7.07 12.52 -12.19
CA GLY A 166 -6.20 13.58 -12.70
C GLY A 166 -5.77 13.34 -14.15
N PRO A 167 -5.08 14.30 -14.77
CA PRO A 167 -4.80 14.30 -16.21
C PRO A 167 -3.64 13.37 -16.62
N GLY A 168 -2.86 12.85 -15.68
CA GLY A 168 -1.68 12.05 -15.95
C GLY A 168 -1.95 10.61 -16.42
N MET A 169 -0.86 9.85 -16.58
CA MET A 169 -0.88 8.44 -17.00
C MET A 169 -1.03 7.45 -15.82
N GLY A 170 -1.36 7.96 -14.64
CA GLY A 170 -1.42 7.25 -13.36
C GLY A 170 -2.26 5.99 -13.43
N SER A 171 -1.61 4.84 -13.19
CA SER A 171 -2.26 3.53 -13.16
C SER A 171 -1.41 2.52 -12.42
N VAL A 172 -1.96 1.38 -12.03
CA VAL A 172 -1.26 0.38 -11.19
C VAL A 172 -1.53 -1.05 -11.61
N VAL A 173 -0.52 -1.90 -11.46
CA VAL A 173 -0.64 -3.35 -11.38
C VAL A 173 -0.32 -3.78 -9.96
N MET A 174 -1.22 -4.55 -9.34
CA MET A 174 -0.96 -5.19 -8.06
C MET A 174 -0.47 -6.61 -8.31
N LEU A 175 0.73 -6.92 -7.85
CA LEU A 175 1.30 -8.26 -7.83
C LEU A 175 1.10 -8.85 -6.44
N THR A 176 0.64 -10.10 -6.37
CA THR A 176 0.39 -10.83 -5.12
C THR A 176 1.30 -12.04 -5.00
N GLU A 177 1.45 -12.59 -3.80
CA GLU A 177 2.29 -13.77 -3.54
C GLU A 177 3.75 -13.56 -3.95
N THR A 178 4.23 -12.31 -3.89
CA THR A 178 5.60 -11.91 -4.24
C THR A 178 6.22 -11.06 -3.14
N THR A 179 7.53 -10.86 -3.19
CA THR A 179 8.25 -9.90 -2.33
C THR A 179 8.64 -8.65 -3.12
N PHE A 180 8.96 -7.58 -2.40
CA PHE A 180 9.38 -6.31 -2.99
C PHE A 180 10.69 -6.43 -3.80
N GLU A 181 11.60 -7.24 -3.30
CA GLU A 181 12.92 -7.50 -3.88
C GLU A 181 12.82 -8.39 -5.13
N ALA A 182 11.84 -9.29 -5.19
CA ALA A 182 11.61 -10.17 -6.34
C ALA A 182 11.07 -9.45 -7.58
N VAL A 183 10.47 -8.27 -7.41
CA VAL A 183 9.94 -7.46 -8.52
C VAL A 183 11.07 -6.58 -9.07
N THR A 184 11.78 -7.06 -10.08
CA THR A 184 12.91 -6.33 -10.72
C THR A 184 12.50 -5.65 -12.03
N ALA A 185 11.26 -5.84 -12.48
CA ALA A 185 10.74 -5.17 -13.65
C ALA A 185 9.23 -4.92 -13.56
N ALA A 186 8.79 -3.83 -14.17
CA ALA A 186 7.41 -3.46 -14.37
C ALA A 186 6.76 -4.42 -15.39
N PRO A 187 5.55 -4.95 -15.10
CA PRO A 187 4.76 -5.68 -16.09
C PRO A 187 4.51 -4.84 -17.35
N ALA A 188 4.37 -5.49 -18.51
CA ALA A 188 4.08 -4.77 -19.75
C ALA A 188 2.62 -4.28 -19.84
N ASP A 189 1.70 -4.99 -19.17
CA ASP A 189 0.26 -4.77 -19.26
C ASP A 189 -0.46 -5.15 -17.95
N GLY A 190 -1.77 -4.87 -17.90
CA GLY A 190 -2.63 -5.11 -16.72
C GLY A 190 -2.87 -3.90 -15.83
N TYR A 191 -2.35 -2.73 -16.21
CA TYR A 191 -2.50 -1.49 -15.46
C TYR A 191 -3.95 -1.03 -15.41
N VAL A 192 -4.41 -0.68 -14.21
CA VAL A 192 -5.74 -0.12 -13.97
C VAL A 192 -5.61 1.29 -13.40
N ALA A 193 -6.38 2.23 -13.93
CA ALA A 193 -6.50 3.60 -13.43
C ALA A 193 -7.76 3.75 -12.57
N ASP A 194 -7.86 4.87 -11.86
CA ASP A 194 -9.06 5.23 -11.11
C ASP A 194 -10.22 5.53 -12.07
N THR A 195 -11.42 5.16 -11.65
CA THR A 195 -12.67 5.34 -12.41
C THR A 195 -13.70 6.05 -11.55
N GLU A 196 -14.80 6.52 -12.16
CA GLU A 196 -15.89 7.17 -11.44
C GLU A 196 -16.49 6.27 -10.35
N ASP A 197 -16.53 4.96 -10.60
CA ASP A 197 -17.13 3.98 -9.68
C ASP A 197 -16.14 3.48 -8.60
N THR A 198 -14.84 3.44 -8.90
CA THR A 198 -13.85 2.82 -8.01
C THR A 198 -12.43 3.33 -8.24
N LEU A 199 -11.66 3.40 -7.14
CA LEU A 199 -10.20 3.53 -7.16
C LEU A 199 -9.56 2.26 -7.70
N ALA A 200 -8.34 2.36 -8.21
CA ALA A 200 -7.55 1.24 -8.69
C ALA A 200 -7.03 0.38 -7.52
N ILE A 201 -6.60 1.02 -6.43
CA ILE A 201 -6.23 0.36 -5.16
C ILE A 201 -7.43 0.47 -4.22
N VAL A 202 -8.29 -0.55 -4.27
CA VAL A 202 -9.61 -0.50 -3.60
C VAL A 202 -9.47 -0.80 -2.10
N PRO A 203 -9.82 0.13 -1.20
CA PRO A 203 -9.66 -0.07 0.24
C PRO A 203 -10.49 -1.26 0.74
N GLN A 204 -9.97 -1.99 1.73
CA GLN A 204 -10.64 -3.11 2.37
C GLN A 204 -11.16 -4.19 1.40
N SER A 205 -10.43 -4.45 0.32
CA SER A 205 -10.80 -5.43 -0.71
C SER A 205 -9.63 -6.33 -1.09
N GLU A 206 -9.88 -7.32 -1.95
CA GLU A 206 -8.83 -8.14 -2.54
C GLU A 206 -7.85 -7.33 -3.39
N LYS A 207 -8.23 -6.14 -3.86
CA LYS A 207 -7.37 -5.18 -4.60
C LYS A 207 -6.79 -4.07 -3.70
N GLY A 208 -6.96 -4.17 -2.38
CA GLY A 208 -6.48 -3.19 -1.41
C GLY A 208 -5.04 -3.44 -0.96
N TRP A 209 -4.55 -2.60 -0.07
CA TRP A 209 -3.21 -2.74 0.48
C TRP A 209 -3.17 -3.25 1.92
N TYR A 210 -4.33 -3.43 2.56
CA TYR A 210 -4.42 -3.78 3.99
C TYR A 210 -5.55 -4.75 4.31
N ILE A 211 -5.45 -5.36 5.49
CA ILE A 211 -6.54 -6.04 6.16
C ILE A 211 -6.97 -5.28 7.42
N TYR A 212 -8.29 -5.24 7.66
CA TYR A 212 -8.86 -4.80 8.91
C TYR A 212 -9.17 -6.00 9.81
N THR A 213 -8.56 -6.07 10.98
CA THR A 213 -8.68 -7.23 11.87
C THR A 213 -10.04 -7.37 12.57
N GLY A 214 -10.89 -6.34 12.53
CA GLY A 214 -12.20 -6.36 13.18
C GLY A 214 -12.14 -6.43 14.72
N PRO A 215 -13.30 -6.54 15.40
CA PRO A 215 -13.36 -6.62 16.85
C PRO A 215 -12.60 -7.83 17.43
N PRO A 216 -11.97 -7.71 18.62
CA PRO A 216 -11.84 -6.49 19.44
C PRO A 216 -10.65 -5.61 19.03
N ALA A 217 -9.82 -6.06 18.08
CA ALA A 217 -8.52 -5.46 17.85
C ALA A 217 -8.60 -4.21 16.97
N HIS A 218 -9.31 -4.24 15.84
CA HIS A 218 -9.47 -3.10 14.93
C HIS A 218 -8.15 -2.52 14.37
N TRP A 219 -7.12 -3.36 14.22
CA TRP A 219 -5.90 -3.02 13.48
C TRP A 219 -6.15 -2.88 11.98
N ILE A 220 -5.42 -1.96 11.36
CA ILE A 220 -5.19 -1.86 9.91
C ILE A 220 -3.76 -2.31 9.65
N LEU A 221 -3.60 -3.46 9.01
CA LEU A 221 -2.29 -4.08 8.78
C LEU A 221 -2.04 -4.19 7.28
N PRO A 222 -0.92 -3.67 6.74
CA PRO A 222 -0.54 -3.90 5.36
C PRO A 222 -0.44 -5.39 5.01
N LEU A 223 -0.68 -5.73 3.75
CA LEU A 223 -0.49 -7.07 3.22
C LEU A 223 0.90 -7.13 2.58
N GLU A 224 1.85 -7.77 3.29
CA GLU A 224 3.28 -7.81 2.94
C GLU A 224 3.60 -8.58 1.65
N ASP A 225 2.68 -9.45 1.21
CA ASP A 225 2.79 -10.24 -0.02
C ASP A 225 2.30 -9.50 -1.27
N ARG A 226 2.16 -8.17 -1.17
CA ARG A 226 1.67 -7.29 -2.25
C ARG A 226 2.71 -6.25 -2.62
N VAL A 227 2.99 -6.19 -3.92
CA VAL A 227 3.79 -5.12 -4.53
C VAL A 227 2.92 -4.42 -5.56
N PHE A 228 2.87 -3.10 -5.48
CA PHE A 228 2.13 -2.26 -6.40
C PHE A 228 3.13 -1.64 -7.37
N VAL A 229 3.06 -2.01 -8.63
CA VAL A 229 3.81 -1.36 -9.70
C VAL A 229 2.94 -0.24 -10.26
N VAL A 230 3.32 0.99 -9.99
CA VAL A 230 2.62 2.20 -10.38
C VAL A 230 3.30 2.78 -11.62
N LYS A 231 2.50 3.10 -12.63
CA LYS A 231 2.88 4.06 -13.66
C LYS A 231 2.52 5.45 -13.15
N ALA A 232 3.51 6.33 -13.05
CA ALA A 232 3.40 7.69 -12.55
C ALA A 232 2.66 8.61 -13.56
N ALA A 233 2.41 9.87 -13.18
CA ALA A 233 1.69 10.83 -14.00
C ALA A 233 2.40 11.09 -15.34
N ASP A 234 3.73 11.21 -15.29
CA ASP A 234 4.62 11.43 -16.42
C ASP A 234 4.93 10.16 -17.25
N GLY A 235 4.40 9.01 -16.83
CA GLY A 235 4.60 7.73 -17.48
C GLY A 235 5.84 6.94 -17.03
N THR A 236 6.63 7.46 -16.10
CA THR A 236 7.69 6.70 -15.42
C THR A 236 7.12 5.61 -14.52
N PHE A 237 7.97 4.68 -14.06
CA PHE A 237 7.52 3.56 -13.23
C PHE A 237 8.07 3.66 -11.82
N ALA A 238 7.24 3.28 -10.85
CA ALA A 238 7.66 3.01 -9.49
C ALA A 238 7.09 1.67 -9.03
N LYS A 239 7.82 0.94 -8.19
CA LYS A 239 7.24 -0.15 -7.38
C LYS A 239 7.15 0.32 -5.94
N LEU A 240 6.08 -0.05 -5.24
CA LEU A 240 5.93 0.23 -3.81
C LEU A 240 5.31 -0.94 -3.05
N ARG A 241 5.66 -1.04 -1.76
CA ARG A 241 4.95 -1.85 -0.76
C ARG A 241 4.55 -0.99 0.43
N PHE A 242 3.38 -1.26 1.00
CA PHE A 242 2.93 -0.58 2.21
C PHE A 242 3.54 -1.23 3.44
N ILE A 243 4.05 -0.42 4.36
CA ILE A 243 4.78 -0.84 5.56
C ILE A 243 3.97 -0.58 6.84
N GLY A 244 3.15 0.47 6.88
CA GLY A 244 2.39 0.79 8.09
C GLY A 244 1.29 1.82 7.90
N TYR A 245 0.37 1.87 8.86
CA TYR A 245 -0.73 2.85 8.93
C TYR A 245 -0.69 3.74 10.19
N TYR A 246 0.21 3.42 11.11
CA TYR A 246 0.35 4.08 12.39
C TYR A 246 1.73 4.71 12.49
N LYS A 247 1.82 5.89 13.11
CA LYS A 247 3.03 6.72 13.13
C LYS A 247 4.27 5.95 13.59
N ASP A 248 4.14 5.21 14.68
CA ASP A 248 5.24 4.43 15.27
C ASP A 248 5.22 2.97 14.81
N LYS A 249 4.23 2.56 14.00
CA LYS A 249 3.99 1.19 13.51
C LYS A 249 3.77 0.10 14.58
N GLU A 250 3.99 0.42 15.85
CA GLU A 250 3.91 -0.51 16.98
C GLU A 250 2.62 -0.37 17.79
N ASN A 251 2.00 0.82 17.78
CA ASN A 251 0.83 1.13 18.61
C ASN A 251 -0.30 1.78 17.79
N LYS A 252 -1.53 1.71 18.31
CA LYS A 252 -2.74 2.19 17.61
C LYS A 252 -3.03 3.68 17.76
N LYS A 253 -2.25 4.43 18.54
CA LYS A 253 -2.67 5.76 19.01
C LYS A 253 -2.74 6.77 17.86
N ASP A 254 -1.79 6.70 16.94
CA ASP A 254 -1.64 7.67 15.86
C ASP A 254 -1.90 7.02 14.50
N SER A 255 -3.19 6.88 14.17
CA SER A 255 -3.65 6.28 12.91
C SER A 255 -3.74 7.29 11.78
N GLY A 256 -3.47 6.86 10.54
CA GLY A 256 -3.50 7.75 9.37
C GLY A 256 -2.11 8.20 8.92
N PHE A 257 -1.05 7.61 9.47
CA PHE A 257 0.31 7.81 9.00
C PHE A 257 0.70 6.62 8.12
N ILE A 258 0.62 6.80 6.81
CA ILE A 258 0.91 5.73 5.85
C ILE A 258 2.40 5.71 5.60
N THR A 259 3.06 4.62 5.97
CA THR A 259 4.45 4.36 5.59
C THR A 259 4.48 3.39 4.42
N PHE A 260 5.27 3.70 3.39
CA PHE A 260 5.53 2.81 2.27
C PHE A 260 7.02 2.84 1.92
N GLU A 261 7.49 1.74 1.33
CA GLU A 261 8.79 1.65 0.69
C GLU A 261 8.57 1.65 -0.83
N TYR A 262 9.42 2.36 -1.57
CA TYR A 262 9.34 2.43 -3.02
C TYR A 262 10.70 2.50 -3.71
N VAL A 263 10.72 2.13 -4.99
CA VAL A 263 11.81 2.37 -5.94
C VAL A 263 11.19 3.09 -7.14
N HIS A 264 11.81 4.17 -7.61
CA HIS A 264 11.37 4.94 -8.78
C HIS A 264 12.42 4.84 -9.88
N GLN A 265 11.96 4.60 -11.12
CA GLN A 265 12.79 4.53 -12.32
C GLN A 265 12.60 5.81 -13.13
N PRO A 266 13.48 6.81 -12.97
CA PRO A 266 13.32 8.13 -13.58
C PRO A 266 13.54 8.14 -15.10
N ASP A 267 14.18 7.11 -15.68
CA ASP A 267 14.41 7.03 -17.13
C ASP A 267 13.19 6.51 -17.91
N GLY A 268 12.13 6.11 -17.22
CA GLY A 268 10.89 5.57 -17.79
C GLY A 268 11.01 4.14 -18.31
N SER A 269 12.16 3.49 -18.18
CA SER A 269 12.29 2.05 -18.39
C SER A 269 11.50 1.28 -17.34
N GLY A 270 11.20 0.03 -17.64
CA GLY A 270 10.49 -0.83 -16.72
C GLY A 270 11.39 -1.50 -15.68
N ASN A 271 12.69 -1.20 -15.58
CA ASN A 271 13.61 -1.97 -14.73
C ASN A 271 13.76 -1.33 -13.34
N PHE A 272 13.80 -2.17 -12.30
CA PHE A 272 13.98 -1.77 -10.89
C PHE A 272 15.26 -2.33 -10.28
#